data_AF-A0A7Z9L9I3-F1
#
_entry.id   AF-A0A7Z9L9I3-F1
#
_cell.length_a   1.000
_cell.length_b   1.000
_cell.length_c   1.000
_cell.angle_alpha   90.00
_cell.angle_beta   90.00
_cell.angle_gamma   90.00
#
_symmetry.space_group_name_H-M   'P 1'
#
loop_
_entity.id
_entity.type
_entity.pdbx_description
1 polymer ?
#
loop_
_entity_poly.entity_id
_entity_poly.type
_entity_poly.pdbx_seq_one_letter_code
_entity_poly.pdbx_strand_id
1 'polypeptide(L)'
;MPQVEYIGIDIDPVVIQFAQQAFSDLPNFYFVCGDLTELQMPAKKFDFILFAGVCHHIDDKLCKKMLQTAQNLLSENGSLVVIDILQPEPEDSWLVRQYIKIDQGEHIRSDAEL
;
A
#
# COMPACT_ATOMS: atom_id res chain seq x y z
N MET A 1 0.88 -23.13 5.94
CA MET A 1 1.27 -21.92 5.18
C MET A 1 2.71 -21.60 5.55
N PRO A 2 3.54 -21.01 4.66
CA PRO A 2 4.92 -20.67 5.02
C PRO A 2 4.92 -19.77 6.28
N GLN A 3 5.99 -19.87 7.08
CA GLN A 3 6.19 -19.11 8.31
C GLN A 3 6.46 -17.63 8.01
N VAL A 4 5.44 -16.89 7.57
CA VAL A 4 5.55 -15.45 7.26
C VAL A 4 5.09 -14.63 8.46
N GLU A 5 5.85 -13.62 8.86
CA GLU A 5 5.39 -12.61 9.82
C GLU A 5 4.77 -11.45 9.00
N TYR A 6 3.49 -11.15 9.21
CA TYR A 6 2.75 -10.17 8.42
C TYR A 6 2.35 -8.96 9.28
N ILE A 7 2.58 -7.76 8.77
CA ILE A 7 2.06 -6.52 9.35
C ILE A 7 1.26 -5.78 8.28
N GLY A 8 -0.02 -5.56 8.53
CA GLY A 8 -0.88 -4.67 7.75
C GLY A 8 -1.01 -3.33 8.45
N ILE A 9 -0.95 -2.24 7.69
CA ILE A 9 -1.14 -0.88 8.20
C ILE A 9 -2.12 -0.12 7.30
N ASP A 10 -3.04 0.59 7.93
CA ASP A 10 -4.02 1.45 7.26
C ASP A 10 -4.41 2.58 8.22
N ILE A 11 -4.75 3.75 7.68
CA ILE A 11 -5.26 4.88 8.45
C ILE A 11 -6.72 4.69 8.85
N ASP A 12 -7.47 3.85 8.12
CA ASP A 12 -8.89 3.60 8.37
C ASP A 12 -9.08 2.55 9.49
N PRO A 13 -9.60 2.96 10.67
CA PRO A 13 -9.83 2.03 11.77
C PRO A 13 -10.87 0.95 11.44
N VAL A 14 -11.78 1.20 10.50
CA VAL A 14 -12.81 0.23 10.08
C VAL A 14 -12.16 -0.92 9.32
N VAL A 15 -11.25 -0.62 8.38
CA VAL A 15 -10.50 -1.63 7.62
C VAL A 15 -9.62 -2.47 8.55
N ILE A 16 -8.94 -1.82 9.50
CA ILE A 16 -8.10 -2.52 10.48
C ILE A 16 -8.92 -3.44 11.38
N GLN A 17 -10.07 -2.96 11.88
CA GLN A 17 -10.95 -3.79 12.70
C GLN A 17 -11.46 -5.01 11.92
N PHE A 18 -11.85 -4.83 10.66
CA PHE A 18 -12.25 -5.92 9.79
C PHE A 18 -11.11 -6.94 9.59
N ALA A 19 -9.89 -6.48 9.30
CA ALA A 19 -8.75 -7.35 9.09
C ALA A 19 -8.37 -8.15 10.36
N GLN A 20 -8.39 -7.50 11.53
CA GLN A 20 -8.16 -8.17 12.81
C GLN A 20 -9.18 -9.28 13.07
N GLN A 21 -10.45 -9.08 12.71
CA GLN A 21 -11.48 -10.11 12.84
C GLN A 21 -11.28 -11.24 11.83
N ALA A 22 -11.07 -10.90 10.55
CA ALA A 22 -10.95 -11.85 9.45
C ALA A 22 -9.74 -12.78 9.57
N PHE A 23 -8.65 -12.30 10.20
CA PHE A 23 -7.40 -13.04 10.34
C PHE A 23 -7.06 -13.40 11.79
N SER A 24 -8.06 -13.41 12.68
CA SER A 24 -7.88 -13.64 14.13
C SER A 24 -7.28 -15.02 14.48
N ASP A 25 -7.47 -16.03 13.63
CA ASP A 25 -6.91 -17.37 13.82
C ASP A 25 -5.43 -17.49 13.40
N LEU A 26 -4.81 -16.42 12.86
CA LEU A 26 -3.43 -16.40 12.40
C LEU A 26 -2.54 -15.64 13.39
N PRO A 27 -1.77 -16.33 14.26
CA PRO A 27 -1.03 -15.69 15.36
C PRO A 27 0.18 -14.84 14.90
N ASN A 28 0.54 -14.94 13.63
CA ASN A 28 1.67 -14.30 12.96
C ASN A 28 1.24 -13.10 12.07
N PHE A 29 -0.03 -12.69 12.17
CA PHE A 29 -0.59 -11.55 11.44
C PHE A 29 -0.94 -10.44 12.43
N TYR A 30 -0.40 -9.24 12.17
CA TYR A 30 -0.60 -8.07 12.99
C TYR A 30 -1.17 -6.93 12.14
N PHE A 31 -2.06 -6.13 12.71
CA PHE A 31 -2.71 -5.03 12.02
C PHE A 31 -2.63 -3.76 12.86
N VAL A 32 -2.13 -2.68 12.28
CA VAL A 32 -1.87 -1.40 12.92
C VAL A 32 -2.73 -0.33 12.28
N CYS A 33 -3.54 0.36 13.08
CA CYS A 33 -4.23 1.56 12.63
C CYS A 33 -3.29 2.76 12.79
N GLY A 34 -2.87 3.38 11.69
CA GLY A 34 -1.98 4.53 11.72
C GLY A 34 -1.40 4.92 10.36
N ASP A 35 -0.74 6.08 10.34
CA ASP A 35 0.00 6.57 9.18
C ASP A 35 1.35 5.86 9.07
N LEU A 36 1.60 5.20 7.92
CA LEU A 36 2.89 4.60 7.61
C LEU A 36 4.06 5.59 7.78
N THR A 37 3.86 6.85 7.45
CA THR A 37 4.92 7.86 7.51
C THR A 37 5.32 8.25 8.93
N GLU A 38 4.55 7.83 9.93
CA GLU A 38 4.82 8.00 11.36
C GLU A 38 5.19 6.66 12.04
N LEU A 39 5.25 5.57 11.28
CA LEU A 39 5.58 4.26 11.82
C LEU A 39 6.99 4.28 12.41
N GLN A 40 7.08 3.97 13.70
CA GLN A 40 8.38 3.84 14.36
C GLN A 40 9.14 2.66 13.78
N MET A 41 10.45 2.85 13.57
CA MET A 41 11.32 1.84 13.00
C MET A 41 11.25 0.54 13.82
N PRO A 42 10.71 -0.56 13.26
CA PRO A 42 10.66 -1.83 13.95
C PRO A 42 12.07 -2.38 14.16
N ALA A 43 12.23 -3.21 15.19
CA ALA A 43 13.51 -3.87 15.48
C ALA A 43 13.96 -4.81 14.35
N LYS A 44 13.00 -5.35 13.58
CA LYS A 44 13.23 -6.18 12.39
C LYS A 44 12.85 -5.39 11.14
N LYS A 45 13.63 -5.56 10.08
CA LYS A 45 13.32 -5.05 8.73
C LYS A 45 12.43 -6.02 7.96
N PHE A 46 11.79 -5.53 6.91
CA PHE A 46 10.92 -6.34 6.05
C PHE A 46 11.68 -6.86 4.83
N ASP A 47 11.50 -8.14 4.52
CA ASP A 47 11.98 -8.73 3.27
C ASP A 47 11.06 -8.38 2.08
N PHE A 48 9.82 -8.02 2.37
CA PHE A 48 8.83 -7.61 1.38
C PHE A 48 7.91 -6.53 1.93
N ILE A 49 7.72 -5.45 1.18
CA ILE A 49 6.72 -4.41 1.44
C ILE A 49 5.82 -4.31 0.21
N LEU A 50 4.51 -4.24 0.43
CA LEU A 50 3.51 -4.09 -0.61
C LEU A 50 2.73 -2.80 -0.38
N PHE A 51 2.73 -1.93 -1.39
CA PHE A 51 1.74 -0.86 -1.54
C PHE A 51 0.73 -1.30 -2.58
N ALA A 52 -0.51 -1.53 -2.17
CA ALA A 52 -1.59 -1.98 -3.04
C ALA A 52 -2.67 -0.92 -3.11
N GLY A 53 -2.72 -0.20 -4.23
CA GLY A 53 -3.74 0.78 -4.55
C GLY A 53 -3.77 2.00 -3.62
N VAL A 54 -2.60 2.46 -3.15
CA VAL A 54 -2.52 3.59 -2.21
C VAL A 54 -1.96 4.86 -2.86
N CYS A 55 -1.10 4.74 -3.87
CA CYS A 55 -0.37 5.87 -4.42
C CYS A 55 -1.28 6.81 -5.21
N HIS A 56 -2.32 6.32 -5.90
CA HIS A 56 -3.30 7.17 -6.60
C HIS A 56 -4.20 7.99 -5.67
N HIS A 57 -4.27 7.68 -4.38
CA HIS A 57 -5.04 8.45 -3.40
C HIS A 57 -4.25 9.62 -2.79
N ILE A 58 -2.93 9.71 -3.05
CA ILE A 58 -2.04 10.64 -2.34
C ILE A 58 -1.14 11.45 -3.30
N ASP A 59 -0.85 12.69 -2.90
CA ASP A 59 0.02 13.58 -3.66
C ASP A 59 1.47 13.07 -3.75
N ASP A 60 2.26 13.65 -4.66
CA ASP A 60 3.64 13.23 -4.89
C ASP A 60 4.55 13.42 -3.67
N LYS A 61 4.27 14.43 -2.84
CA LYS A 61 5.06 14.71 -1.66
C LYS A 61 4.88 13.60 -0.63
N LEU A 62 3.64 13.20 -0.38
CA LEU A 62 3.30 12.12 0.54
C LEU A 62 3.74 10.77 -0.02
N CYS A 63 3.50 10.50 -1.31
CA CYS A 63 3.97 9.30 -1.99
C CYS A 63 5.49 9.13 -1.84
N LYS A 64 6.26 10.18 -2.11
CA LYS A 64 7.72 10.18 -1.93
C LYS A 64 8.12 9.91 -0.48
N LYS A 65 7.42 10.51 0.49
CA LYS A 65 7.66 10.26 1.93
C LYS A 65 7.40 8.79 2.28
N MET A 66 6.29 8.21 1.80
CA MET A 66 5.95 6.80 2.02
C MET A 66 6.99 5.86 1.39
N LEU A 67 7.44 6.13 0.16
CA LEU A 67 8.48 5.35 -0.51
C LEU A 67 9.81 5.39 0.25
N GLN A 68 10.20 6.57 0.76
CA GLN A 68 11.39 6.72 1.60
C GLN A 68 11.26 5.96 2.93
N THR A 69 10.10 6.03 3.57
CA THR A 69 9.83 5.24 4.78
C THR A 69 9.90 3.75 4.48
N ALA A 70 9.27 3.27 3.41
CA ALA A 70 9.35 1.86 2.99
C ALA A 70 10.80 1.43 2.72
N GLN A 71 11.58 2.24 2.00
CA GLN A 71 12.99 1.97 1.76
C GLN A 71 13.78 1.81 3.06
N ASN A 72 13.52 2.67 4.05
CA ASN A 72 14.17 2.57 5.36
C ASN A 72 13.72 1.32 6.13
N LEU A 73 12.50 0.83 5.91
CA LEU A 73 11.93 -0.35 6.57
C LEU A 73 12.38 -1.67 5.93
N LEU A 74 12.87 -1.66 4.69
CA LEU A 74 13.35 -2.85 4.00
C LEU A 74 14.66 -3.41 4.59
N SER A 75 14.82 -4.73 4.49
CA SER A 75 16.09 -5.41 4.70
C SER A 75 17.03 -5.16 3.52
N GLU A 76 18.31 -5.51 3.65
CA GLU A 76 19.31 -5.28 2.59
C GLU A 76 18.94 -5.94 1.26
N ASN A 77 18.26 -7.10 1.32
CA ASN A 77 17.77 -7.83 0.15
C ASN A 77 16.24 -7.73 -0.01
N GLY A 78 15.61 -6.81 0.72
CA GLY A 78 14.17 -6.63 0.72
C GLY A 78 13.68 -5.99 -0.57
N SER A 79 12.43 -6.27 -0.94
CA SER A 79 11.79 -5.68 -2.11
C SER A 79 10.54 -4.89 -1.73
N LEU A 80 10.39 -3.70 -2.32
CA LEU A 80 9.14 -2.95 -2.34
C LEU A 80 8.43 -3.24 -3.66
N VAL A 81 7.17 -3.66 -3.58
CA VAL A 81 6.27 -3.79 -4.72
C VAL A 81 5.15 -2.78 -4.58
N VAL A 82 4.93 -2.01 -5.65
CA VAL A 82 3.82 -1.06 -5.76
C VAL A 82 2.90 -1.57 -6.86
N ILE A 83 1.64 -1.78 -6.53
CA ILE A 83 0.57 -2.12 -7.48
C ILE A 83 -0.42 -0.98 -7.41
N ASP A 84 -0.63 -0.28 -8.52
CA ASP A 84 -1.45 0.91 -8.56
C ASP A 84 -2.17 1.04 -9.91
N ILE A 85 -3.20 1.89 -9.97
CA ILE A 85 -3.89 2.21 -11.22
C ILE A 85 -3.17 3.35 -11.93
N LEU A 86 -3.18 3.28 -13.26
CA LEU A 86 -2.62 4.33 -14.11
C LEU A 86 -3.72 5.05 -14.87
N GLN A 87 -3.38 6.20 -15.42
CA GLN A 87 -4.28 6.94 -16.29
C GLN A 87 -4.67 6.06 -17.48
N PRO A 88 -5.96 6.07 -17.88
CA PRO A 88 -6.43 5.19 -18.94
C PRO A 88 -5.91 5.68 -20.30
N GLU A 89 -5.27 4.78 -21.04
CA GLU A 89 -4.75 5.03 -22.38
C GLU A 89 -5.87 5.04 -23.42
N PRO A 90 -5.71 5.65 -24.61
CA PRO A 90 -6.72 5.69 -25.67
C PRO A 90 -7.32 4.31 -26.03
N GLU A 91 -6.52 3.25 -25.94
CA GLU A 91 -6.87 1.87 -26.26
C GLU A 91 -7.71 1.19 -25.18
N ASP A 92 -7.74 1.75 -23.96
CA ASP A 92 -8.48 1.17 -22.85
C ASP A 92 -9.99 1.20 -23.05
N SER A 93 -10.62 0.09 -22.64
CA SER A 93 -12.06 -0.07 -22.73
C SER A 93 -12.81 1.00 -21.94
N TRP A 94 -14.01 1.35 -22.40
CA TRP A 94 -14.85 2.32 -21.72
C TRP A 94 -15.16 1.94 -20.25
N LEU A 95 -15.16 0.63 -19.92
CA LEU A 95 -15.35 0.12 -18.55
C LEU A 95 -14.22 0.56 -17.62
N VAL A 96 -12.97 0.48 -18.06
CA VAL A 96 -11.80 0.96 -17.29
C VAL A 96 -11.94 2.45 -17.01
N ARG A 97 -12.34 3.23 -18.01
CA ARG A 97 -12.57 4.67 -17.86
C ARG A 97 -13.71 5.02 -16.91
N GLN A 98 -14.74 4.17 -16.78
CA GLN A 98 -15.80 4.39 -15.79
C GLN A 98 -15.34 3.97 -14.40
N TYR A 99 -14.64 2.84 -14.27
CA TYR A 99 -14.09 2.37 -12.99
C TYR A 99 -13.22 3.45 -12.33
N ILE A 100 -12.30 4.05 -13.10
CA ILE A 100 -11.41 5.11 -12.64
C ILE A 100 -12.17 6.35 -12.14
N LYS A 101 -13.34 6.66 -12.68
CA LYS A 101 -14.16 7.80 -12.21
C LYS A 101 -14.91 7.52 -10.91
N ILE A 102 -15.12 6.25 -10.61
CA ILE A 102 -15.79 5.80 -9.38
C ILE A 102 -14.76 5.64 -8.26
N ASP A 103 -13.53 5.27 -8.63
CA ASP A 103 -12.38 5.28 -7.74
C ASP A 103 -12.17 6.69 -7.15
N GLN A 104 -11.86 6.75 -5.86
CA GLN A 104 -11.70 8.02 -5.12
C GLN A 104 -10.25 8.55 -5.19
N GLY A 105 -9.41 8.04 -6.09
CA GLY A 105 -8.06 8.53 -6.35
C GLY A 105 -8.03 9.87 -7.07
N GLU A 106 -7.47 10.89 -6.43
CA GLU A 106 -7.29 12.22 -7.04
C GLU A 106 -5.92 12.40 -7.73
N HIS A 107 -5.00 11.44 -7.54
CA HIS A 107 -3.59 11.54 -7.94
C HIS A 107 -3.13 10.37 -8.82
N ILE A 108 -3.98 9.95 -9.76
CA ILE A 108 -3.66 8.87 -10.72
C ILE A 108 -2.55 9.35 -11.66
N ARG A 109 -1.45 8.59 -11.71
CA ARG A 109 -0.26 8.88 -12.52
C ARG A 109 -0.32 8.20 -13.88
N SER A 110 0.33 8.79 -14.86
CA SER A 110 0.56 8.22 -16.19
C SER A 110 1.84 7.37 -16.21
N ASP A 111 2.00 6.54 -17.23
CA ASP A 111 3.22 5.74 -17.43
C ASP A 111 4.49 6.60 -17.53
N ALA A 112 4.38 7.84 -18.02
CA ALA A 112 5.51 8.76 -18.15
C ALA A 112 5.99 9.37 -16.83
N GLU A 113 5.19 9.23 -15.76
CA GLU A 113 5.48 9.79 -14.42
C GLU A 113 6.08 8.75 -13.47
N LEU A 114 6.20 7.49 -13.89
CA LEU A 114 6.85 6.38 -13.17
C LEU A 114 8.36 6.32 -13.44
#